data_AF-A0A3B4CU72-F1
#
_entry.id   AF-A0A3B4CU72-F1
#
_cell.length_a   1.000
_cell.length_b   1.000
_cell.length_c   1.000
_cell.angle_alpha   90.00
_cell.angle_beta   90.00
_cell.angle_gamma   90.00
#
_symmetry.space_group_name_H-M   'P 1'
#
loop_
_entity.id
_entity.type
_entity.pdbx_description
1 polymer ?
#
loop_
_entity_poly.entity_id
_entity_poly.type
_entity_poly.pdbx_seq_one_letter_code
_entity_poly.pdbx_strand_id
1 'polypeptide(L)'
;MALSSLCGALRALTVGSISTRTAAPVLSSSVLNSALLSVRPVNSSLPLCRGFLTTAALGQNRTLWKQTDKYTIRPIGVKKTGGRDFTGKIRRHGIGGGHKQRYRMIDFQRLRYEPGKEDQQIVEKVVEVRYDPCRSADIALVAGGNRKRWIIATENMQTGDLIKTSSAIGRMAVLANEGDAHPLGALPVGTLINNLELQPGKGAQYIRAAGTCGILLRKVNGTAIVQLPSKHQIQVLETCMATVGKVSNIDHNKRIIGKAGRNRWLGIRPSSGQWKRKGGWAGRKIRPLPPMKSFVNPPSLTAKA
;
A
#
# COMPACT_ATOMS: atom_id res chain seq x y z
N MET A 1 -42.71 29.07 -0.44
CA MET A 1 -42.89 30.50 -0.79
C MET A 1 -42.09 31.33 0.19
N ALA A 2 -41.07 32.05 -0.27
CA ALA A 2 -40.56 33.31 0.27
C ALA A 2 -39.22 33.59 -0.43
N LEU A 3 -39.34 34.25 -1.59
CA LEU A 3 -38.25 34.92 -2.30
C LEU A 3 -37.91 36.21 -1.53
N SER A 4 -36.63 36.55 -1.42
CA SER A 4 -36.23 37.95 -1.37
C SER A 4 -34.79 38.10 -1.88
N SER A 5 -34.71 38.35 -3.19
CA SER A 5 -33.59 39.01 -3.85
C SER A 5 -33.69 40.52 -3.61
N LEU A 6 -32.57 41.19 -3.31
CA LEU A 6 -32.43 42.62 -3.54
C LEU A 6 -30.97 42.98 -3.84
N CYS A 7 -30.82 43.72 -4.94
CA CYS A 7 -29.61 44.19 -5.58
C CYS A 7 -28.86 45.28 -4.79
N GLY A 8 -27.59 45.47 -5.18
CA GLY A 8 -27.11 46.79 -5.62
C GLY A 8 -26.12 47.49 -4.69
N ALA A 9 -24.88 47.66 -5.16
CA ALA A 9 -24.29 48.99 -5.42
C ALA A 9 -22.78 48.89 -5.71
N LEU A 10 -22.42 49.43 -6.87
CA LEU A 10 -21.07 49.79 -7.30
C LEU A 10 -20.48 50.89 -6.40
N ARG A 11 -19.16 50.85 -6.17
CA ARG A 11 -18.37 52.08 -6.12
C ARG A 11 -16.90 51.83 -6.48
N ALA A 12 -16.46 52.56 -7.50
CA ALA A 12 -15.11 52.63 -8.01
C ALA A 12 -14.35 53.85 -7.44
N LEU A 13 -13.05 53.87 -7.73
CA LEU A 13 -12.09 54.99 -7.72
C LEU A 13 -11.50 55.40 -6.37
N THR A 14 -10.17 55.29 -6.26
CA THR A 14 -9.30 56.47 -6.07
C THR A 14 -7.89 56.21 -6.63
N VAL A 15 -7.50 57.11 -7.53
CA VAL A 15 -6.17 57.32 -8.10
C VAL A 15 -5.30 58.05 -7.06
N GLY A 16 -4.03 57.66 -6.94
CA GLY A 16 -3.00 58.42 -6.22
C GLY A 16 -1.77 58.58 -7.10
N SER A 17 -1.49 59.83 -7.49
CA SER A 17 -0.31 60.30 -8.22
C SER A 17 0.49 61.29 -7.37
N ILE A 18 1.65 61.74 -7.89
CA ILE A 18 2.57 62.82 -7.44
C ILE A 18 3.77 62.27 -6.61
N SER A 19 5.06 62.56 -6.83
CA SER A 19 5.81 63.66 -7.51
C SER A 19 7.20 63.12 -7.95
N THR A 20 7.78 63.45 -9.11
CA THR A 20 8.76 64.54 -9.39
C THR A 20 9.86 64.70 -8.31
N ARG A 21 11.17 64.87 -8.54
CA ARG A 21 12.01 65.42 -9.63
C ARG A 21 13.47 65.23 -9.14
N THR A 22 14.44 64.97 -10.04
CA THR A 22 15.71 65.73 -10.14
C THR A 22 16.54 65.15 -11.28
N ALA A 23 16.95 66.03 -12.21
CA ALA A 23 17.67 65.72 -13.43
C ALA A 23 19.12 66.24 -13.38
N ALA A 24 19.91 65.67 -14.30
CA ALA A 24 21.12 66.22 -14.95
C ALA A 24 22.46 66.17 -14.17
N PRO A 25 23.63 66.22 -14.84
CA PRO A 25 23.83 66.47 -16.27
C PRO A 25 24.72 65.49 -17.05
N VAL A 26 24.57 65.64 -18.37
CA VAL A 26 25.37 65.11 -19.47
C VAL A 26 26.71 65.86 -19.53
N LEU A 27 27.82 65.14 -19.73
CA LEU A 27 29.07 65.69 -20.23
C LEU A 27 29.60 64.82 -21.38
N SER A 28 30.17 65.53 -22.34
CA SER A 28 30.42 65.15 -23.72
C SER A 28 31.83 64.60 -23.98
N SER A 29 31.91 63.92 -25.14
CA SER A 29 33.01 63.86 -26.11
C SER A 29 34.32 63.11 -25.81
N SER A 30 34.56 62.17 -26.74
CA SER A 30 35.82 61.82 -27.40
C SER A 30 36.97 61.24 -26.59
N VAL A 31 37.26 59.95 -26.79
CA VAL A 31 38.58 59.48 -27.30
C VAL A 31 38.36 58.15 -28.05
N LEU A 32 38.75 58.15 -29.33
CA LEU A 32 38.97 56.96 -30.16
C LEU A 32 40.08 56.11 -29.54
N ASN A 33 39.85 54.83 -29.29
CA ASN A 33 40.92 53.85 -29.27
C ASN A 33 40.42 52.50 -29.78
N SER A 34 40.78 52.24 -31.03
CA SER A 34 40.73 50.96 -31.71
C SER A 34 41.76 50.00 -31.09
N ALA A 35 41.30 49.05 -30.29
CA ALA A 35 42.11 47.93 -29.84
C ALA A 35 41.39 46.62 -30.19
N LEU A 36 41.80 46.06 -31.34
CA LEU A 36 41.86 44.65 -31.70
C LEU A 36 40.82 43.71 -31.06
N LEU A 37 39.80 43.35 -31.85
CA LEU A 37 39.04 42.12 -31.66
C LEU A 37 39.99 40.91 -31.71
N SER A 38 40.40 40.40 -30.55
CA SER A 38 40.80 39.00 -30.46
C SER A 38 39.55 38.15 -30.24
N VAL A 39 38.93 37.73 -31.35
CA VAL A 39 37.91 36.67 -31.33
C VAL A 39 38.61 35.40 -30.84
N ARG A 40 38.45 35.07 -29.56
CA ARG A 40 38.84 33.75 -29.06
C ARG A 40 37.89 32.74 -29.70
N PRO A 41 38.38 31.72 -30.44
CA PRO A 41 37.52 30.63 -30.83
C PRO A 41 37.07 29.93 -29.54
N VAL A 42 35.78 30.06 -29.21
CA VAL A 42 35.16 29.19 -28.23
C VAL A 42 35.20 27.81 -28.85
N ASN A 43 36.15 26.98 -28.41
CA ASN A 43 36.16 25.56 -28.71
C ASN A 43 34.81 24.98 -28.25
N SER A 44 33.88 24.85 -29.18
CA SER A 44 32.63 24.11 -29.02
C SER A 44 32.94 22.62 -29.09
N SER A 45 33.71 22.13 -28.14
CA SER A 45 33.71 20.72 -27.75
C SER A 45 33.12 20.64 -26.34
N LEU A 46 31.87 21.11 -26.21
CA LEU A 46 31.00 20.56 -25.17
C LEU A 46 31.06 19.04 -25.36
N PRO A 47 31.55 18.27 -24.38
CA PRO A 47 31.56 16.84 -24.52
C PRO A 47 30.12 16.43 -24.76
N LEU A 48 29.87 15.83 -25.92
CA LEU A 48 28.59 15.21 -26.27
C LEU A 48 28.03 14.61 -25.00
N CYS A 49 26.84 15.11 -24.60
CA CYS A 49 26.09 14.71 -23.44
C CYS A 49 26.48 13.30 -23.05
N ARG A 50 27.28 13.18 -21.99
CA ARG A 50 27.75 11.90 -21.47
C ARG A 50 26.51 11.01 -21.45
N GLY A 51 26.44 10.06 -22.38
CA GLY A 51 25.32 9.14 -22.45
C GLY A 51 25.21 8.62 -21.03
N PHE A 52 24.08 8.89 -20.37
CA PHE A 52 23.84 8.39 -19.03
C PHE A 52 23.78 6.88 -19.21
N LEU A 53 24.95 6.22 -19.14
CA LEU A 53 25.10 4.79 -19.03
C LEU A 53 24.49 4.46 -17.67
N THR A 54 23.16 4.34 -17.65
CA THR A 54 22.38 3.92 -16.49
C THR A 54 22.59 2.45 -16.16
N THR A 55 23.50 1.79 -16.87
CA THR A 55 24.02 0.46 -16.63
C THR A 55 25.35 0.52 -15.87
N ALA A 56 25.38 1.22 -14.74
CA ALA A 56 26.29 0.81 -13.69
C ALA A 56 25.79 -0.55 -13.17
N ALA A 57 26.64 -1.57 -13.18
CA ALA A 57 26.32 -2.87 -12.59
C ALA A 57 25.89 -2.64 -11.12
N LEU A 58 24.61 -2.88 -10.84
CA LEU A 58 23.98 -2.57 -9.56
C LEU A 58 24.36 -3.60 -8.48
N GLY A 59 25.64 -3.63 -8.08
CA GLY A 59 26.00 -4.10 -6.73
C GLY A 59 25.33 -3.26 -5.62
N GLN A 60 24.62 -2.19 -5.98
CA GLN A 60 24.03 -1.20 -5.08
C GLN A 60 22.52 -1.35 -4.83
N ASN A 61 21.85 -2.39 -5.34
CA ASN A 61 20.51 -2.77 -4.88
C ASN A 61 20.59 -3.40 -3.48
N ARG A 62 21.13 -2.66 -2.50
CA ARG A 62 21.17 -3.01 -1.08
C ARG A 62 19.73 -3.18 -0.60
N THR A 63 19.24 -4.42 -0.66
CA THR A 63 18.00 -4.90 -0.08
C THR A 63 18.17 -5.20 1.41
N LEU A 64 19.18 -4.58 2.05
CA LEU A 64 19.48 -4.72 3.48
C LEU A 64 18.23 -4.52 4.35
N TRP A 65 17.32 -3.62 3.96
CA TRP A 65 16.06 -3.40 4.68
C TRP A 65 15.10 -4.62 4.67
N LYS A 66 15.25 -5.54 3.71
CA LYS A 66 14.51 -6.80 3.64
C LYS A 66 15.21 -7.94 4.40
N GLN A 67 16.50 -7.78 4.67
CA GLN A 67 17.35 -8.75 5.38
C GLN A 67 17.41 -8.44 6.88
N THR A 68 16.32 -7.88 7.43
CA THR A 68 16.28 -7.55 8.86
C THR A 68 15.83 -8.78 9.63
N ASP A 69 16.70 -9.33 10.46
CA ASP A 69 16.41 -10.58 11.19
C ASP A 69 15.43 -10.37 12.36
N LYS A 70 15.50 -9.19 13.00
CA LYS A 70 14.70 -8.86 14.17
C LYS A 70 13.52 -7.95 13.84
N TYR A 71 12.35 -8.29 14.37
CA TYR A 71 11.16 -7.45 14.28
C TYR A 71 11.37 -6.10 14.98
N THR A 72 11.03 -5.01 14.28
CA THR A 72 11.15 -3.65 14.80
C THR A 72 9.92 -2.82 14.42
N ILE A 73 9.39 -2.08 15.39
CA ILE A 73 8.20 -1.21 15.23
C ILE A 73 8.57 0.10 14.52
N ARG A 74 9.82 0.54 14.66
CA ARG A 74 10.35 1.77 14.08
C ARG A 74 10.28 1.70 12.54
N PRO A 75 9.95 2.82 11.87
CA PRO A 75 9.88 2.86 10.42
C PRO A 75 11.27 2.74 9.79
N ILE A 76 11.43 1.80 8.86
CA ILE A 76 12.70 1.45 8.21
C ILE A 76 12.81 2.19 6.86
N GLY A 77 13.98 2.73 6.55
CA GLY A 77 14.23 3.37 5.25
C GLY A 77 14.18 2.37 4.09
N VAL A 78 13.34 2.65 3.09
CA VAL A 78 13.19 1.77 1.90
C VAL A 78 13.88 2.38 0.69
N LYS A 79 14.61 1.54 -0.04
CA LYS A 79 15.07 1.84 -1.40
C LYS A 79 14.07 1.29 -2.41
N LYS A 80 13.55 2.15 -3.29
CA LYS A 80 12.64 1.76 -4.37
C LYS A 80 13.40 1.09 -5.51
N THR A 81 12.80 0.10 -6.15
CA THR A 81 13.42 -0.65 -7.26
C THR A 81 13.30 0.07 -8.61
N GLY A 82 12.25 0.89 -8.80
CA GLY A 82 11.97 1.53 -10.09
C GLY A 82 11.63 0.55 -11.22
N GLY A 83 11.14 -0.65 -10.88
CA GLY A 83 10.75 -1.68 -11.85
C GLY A 83 11.91 -2.52 -12.40
N ARG A 84 13.11 -2.39 -11.82
CA ARG A 84 14.31 -3.15 -12.20
C ARG A 84 14.49 -4.42 -11.38
N ASP A 85 15.10 -5.44 -11.97
CA ASP A 85 15.53 -6.67 -11.32
C ASP A 85 16.94 -6.57 -10.72
N PHE A 86 17.48 -7.69 -10.22
CA PHE A 86 18.83 -7.75 -9.65
C PHE A 86 19.93 -7.51 -10.70
N THR A 87 19.68 -7.84 -11.97
CA THR A 87 20.57 -7.55 -13.10
C THR A 87 20.57 -6.06 -13.47
N GLY A 88 19.56 -5.30 -13.01
CA GLY A 88 19.38 -3.89 -13.32
C GLY A 88 18.55 -3.64 -14.59
N LYS A 89 18.04 -4.70 -15.23
CA LYS A 89 17.15 -4.60 -16.39
C LYS A 89 15.73 -4.27 -15.94
N ILE A 90 14.98 -3.55 -16.78
CA ILE A 90 13.57 -3.25 -16.50
C ILE A 90 12.75 -4.52 -16.71
N ARG A 91 12.13 -5.03 -15.64
CA ARG A 91 11.22 -6.18 -15.69
C ARG A 91 9.75 -5.76 -15.62
N ARG A 92 9.46 -4.63 -14.97
CA ARG A 92 8.11 -4.07 -14.88
C ARG A 92 8.14 -2.58 -15.25
N HIS A 93 7.45 -2.23 -16.33
CA HIS A 93 7.28 -0.85 -16.77
C HIS A 93 6.32 -0.09 -15.84
N GLY A 94 6.29 1.25 -15.94
CA GLY A 94 5.33 2.08 -15.20
C GLY A 94 5.68 2.35 -13.73
N ILE A 95 6.83 1.87 -13.23
CA ILE A 95 7.26 2.07 -11.83
C ILE A 95 8.48 3.01 -11.79
N GLY A 96 8.46 4.00 -10.91
CA GLY A 96 9.62 4.86 -10.65
C GLY A 96 9.28 6.24 -10.09
N GLY A 97 10.25 6.86 -9.42
CA GLY A 97 10.04 8.13 -8.72
C GLY A 97 9.16 7.97 -7.48
N GLY A 98 8.21 8.90 -7.30
CA GLY A 98 7.30 8.96 -6.16
C GLY A 98 7.96 9.43 -4.86
N HIS A 99 7.12 9.84 -3.91
CA HIS A 99 7.59 10.36 -2.61
C HIS A 99 8.39 9.31 -1.84
N LYS A 100 9.41 9.72 -1.08
CA LYS A 100 10.19 8.81 -0.22
C LYS A 100 9.28 8.16 0.82
N GLN A 101 9.46 6.88 1.07
CA GLN A 101 8.62 6.10 1.99
C GLN A 101 9.50 5.37 2.99
N ARG A 102 8.96 5.15 4.19
CA ARG A 102 9.55 4.28 5.20
C ARG A 102 8.61 3.09 5.40
N TYR A 103 9.16 1.89 5.46
CA TYR A 103 8.42 0.66 5.65
C TYR A 103 8.19 0.40 7.14
N ARG A 104 7.00 -0.07 7.47
CA ARG A 104 6.66 -0.57 8.80
C ARG A 104 6.46 -2.07 8.72
N MET A 105 7.19 -2.80 9.56
CA MET A 105 7.11 -4.25 9.62
C MET A 105 5.75 -4.64 10.20
N ILE A 106 4.95 -5.38 9.42
CA ILE A 106 3.64 -5.87 9.85
C ILE A 106 3.75 -7.32 10.24
N ASP A 107 3.15 -7.66 11.36
CA ASP A 107 2.99 -9.04 11.78
C ASP A 107 1.68 -9.59 11.21
N PHE A 108 1.80 -10.42 10.16
CA PHE A 108 0.66 -11.09 9.53
C PHE A 108 0.22 -12.34 10.28
N GLN A 109 1.01 -12.81 11.25
CA GLN A 109 0.69 -13.95 12.08
C GLN A 109 0.05 -13.44 13.37
N ARG A 110 -1.28 -13.43 13.43
CA ARG A 110 -2.01 -12.94 14.62
C ARG A 110 -1.72 -13.81 15.83
N LEU A 111 -1.79 -15.13 15.66
CA LEU A 111 -1.44 -16.09 16.70
C LEU A 111 0.08 -16.28 16.76
N ARG A 112 0.71 -15.55 17.67
CA ARG A 112 2.13 -15.74 18.01
C ARG A 112 2.22 -15.70 19.52
N TYR A 113 2.52 -16.81 20.17
CA TYR A 113 2.61 -16.84 21.62
C TYR A 113 3.86 -16.11 22.12
N GLU A 114 3.82 -15.64 23.36
CA GLU A 114 5.03 -15.29 24.09
C GLU A 114 5.67 -16.60 24.59
N PRO A 115 7.01 -16.68 24.71
CA PRO A 115 7.67 -17.86 25.24
C PRO A 115 7.11 -18.18 26.64
N GLY A 116 6.63 -19.41 26.84
CA GLY A 116 6.04 -19.88 28.10
C GLY A 116 4.52 -19.63 28.27
N LYS A 117 3.81 -19.15 27.24
CA LYS A 117 2.34 -18.91 27.28
C LYS A 117 1.62 -19.47 26.05
N GLU A 118 1.88 -20.72 25.70
CA GLU A 118 1.42 -21.32 24.43
C GLU A 118 -0.07 -21.66 24.39
N ASP A 119 -0.73 -21.76 25.54
CA ASP A 119 -2.14 -22.17 25.62
C ASP A 119 -3.10 -21.04 26.03
N GLN A 120 -2.59 -19.83 26.22
CA GLN A 120 -3.40 -18.72 26.72
C GLN A 120 -3.97 -17.85 25.61
N GLN A 121 -5.22 -17.41 25.80
CA GLN A 121 -5.82 -16.38 24.95
C GLN A 121 -5.01 -15.09 25.05
N ILE A 122 -4.60 -14.55 23.90
CA ILE A 122 -3.83 -13.31 23.83
C ILE A 122 -4.83 -12.16 23.75
N VAL A 123 -4.81 -11.27 24.74
CA VAL A 123 -5.54 -10.01 24.71
C VAL A 123 -4.55 -8.89 24.45
N GLU A 124 -4.82 -8.07 23.45
CA GLU A 124 -3.98 -6.94 23.10
C GLU A 124 -4.82 -5.65 23.07
N LYS A 125 -4.23 -4.52 23.45
CA LYS A 125 -4.86 -3.20 23.39
C LYS A 125 -4.39 -2.45 22.16
N VAL A 126 -5.33 -1.85 21.43
CA VAL A 126 -5.04 -0.95 20.32
C VAL A 126 -4.52 0.38 20.86
N VAL A 127 -3.32 0.76 20.45
CA VAL A 127 -2.63 1.97 20.92
C VAL A 127 -2.86 3.15 19.96
N GLU A 128 -2.81 2.90 18.66
CA GLU A 128 -2.99 3.94 17.65
C GLU A 128 -3.35 3.30 16.30
N VAL A 129 -4.26 3.90 15.55
CA VAL A 129 -4.53 3.55 14.14
C VAL A 129 -3.93 4.62 13.23
N ARG A 130 -3.13 4.22 12.25
CA ARG A 130 -2.37 5.13 11.39
C ARG A 130 -2.43 4.74 9.93
N TYR A 131 -2.24 5.75 9.09
CA TYR A 131 -2.01 5.59 7.66
C TYR A 131 -0.67 4.91 7.35
N ASP A 132 -0.68 3.99 6.39
CA ASP A 132 0.53 3.39 5.84
C ASP A 132 0.74 3.66 4.34
N PRO A 133 1.92 4.19 3.93
CA PRO A 133 2.17 4.48 2.52
C PRO A 133 2.55 3.26 1.67
N CYS A 134 2.82 2.09 2.29
CA CYS A 134 3.26 0.89 1.59
C CYS A 134 2.11 -0.06 1.21
N ARG A 135 0.89 0.19 1.70
CA ARG A 135 -0.33 -0.59 1.38
C ARG A 135 -1.54 0.33 1.31
N SER A 136 -2.68 -0.20 0.87
CA SER A 136 -3.93 0.57 0.81
C SER A 136 -4.65 0.63 2.16
N ALA A 137 -4.58 -0.45 2.94
CA ALA A 137 -5.20 -0.56 4.26
C ALA A 137 -4.46 0.27 5.32
N ASP A 138 -5.18 0.71 6.33
CA ASP A 138 -4.58 1.34 7.50
C ASP A 138 -4.03 0.28 8.45
N ILE A 139 -3.15 0.71 9.36
CA ILE A 139 -2.48 -0.19 10.31
C ILE A 139 -2.76 0.25 11.74
N ALA A 140 -2.84 -0.74 12.62
CA ALA A 140 -2.99 -0.52 14.05
C ALA A 140 -1.69 -0.90 14.76
N LEU A 141 -1.20 -0.03 15.64
CA LEU A 141 -0.21 -0.37 16.64
C LEU A 141 -0.93 -1.03 17.80
N VAL A 142 -0.52 -2.24 18.14
CA VAL A 142 -1.15 -3.03 19.17
C VAL A 142 -0.10 -3.42 20.20
N ALA A 143 -0.49 -3.39 21.47
CA ALA A 143 0.35 -3.75 22.62
C ALA A 143 -0.32 -4.83 23.46
N GLY A 144 0.41 -5.88 23.81
CA GLY A 144 -0.06 -6.94 24.69
C GLY A 144 1.14 -7.58 25.40
N GLY A 145 0.99 -7.87 26.70
CA GLY A 145 2.08 -8.35 27.53
C GLY A 145 3.30 -7.42 27.44
N ASN A 146 4.43 -7.96 26.99
CA ASN A 146 5.71 -7.24 26.91
C ASN A 146 6.09 -6.79 25.50
N ARG A 147 5.19 -6.90 24.52
CA ARG A 147 5.48 -6.62 23.12
C ARG A 147 4.50 -5.65 22.48
N LYS A 148 4.98 -4.99 21.42
CA LYS A 148 4.19 -4.13 20.55
C LYS A 148 4.43 -4.54 19.11
N ARG A 149 3.37 -4.55 18.30
CA ARG A 149 3.45 -4.92 16.89
C ARG A 149 2.43 -4.16 16.06
N TRP A 150 2.77 -3.97 14.79
CA TRP A 150 1.85 -3.45 13.79
C TRP A 150 1.06 -4.60 13.17
N ILE A 151 -0.24 -4.42 13.10
CA ILE A 151 -1.17 -5.30 12.39
C ILE A 151 -1.97 -4.49 11.36
N ILE A 152 -2.69 -5.17 10.48
CA ILE A 152 -3.70 -4.51 9.63
C ILE A 152 -4.89 -4.14 10.50
N ALA A 153 -5.36 -2.90 10.40
CA ALA A 153 -6.55 -2.45 11.11
C ALA A 153 -7.82 -2.95 10.41
N THR A 154 -8.83 -3.33 11.19
CA THR A 154 -10.19 -3.59 10.70
C THR A 154 -10.97 -2.28 10.55
N GLU A 155 -12.15 -2.33 9.95
CA GLU A 155 -13.00 -1.18 9.60
C GLU A 155 -13.30 -0.27 10.80
N ASN A 156 -13.83 -0.84 11.89
CA ASN A 156 -14.29 -0.06 13.05
C ASN A 156 -13.28 -0.05 14.21
N MET A 157 -12.02 -0.36 13.95
CA MET A 157 -11.00 -0.43 15.00
C MET A 157 -10.64 0.97 15.51
N GLN A 158 -10.81 1.21 16.81
CA GLN A 158 -10.49 2.47 17.47
C GLN A 158 -9.33 2.33 18.45
N THR A 159 -8.80 3.48 18.86
CA THR A 159 -7.73 3.52 19.86
C THR A 159 -8.31 3.23 21.24
N GLY A 160 -7.72 2.28 21.96
CA GLY A 160 -8.20 1.85 23.28
C GLY A 160 -8.89 0.49 23.27
N ASP A 161 -9.32 0.00 22.11
CA ASP A 161 -10.03 -1.27 21.96
C ASP A 161 -9.18 -2.46 22.40
N LEU A 162 -9.85 -3.48 22.95
CA LEU A 162 -9.25 -4.75 23.32
C LEU A 162 -9.57 -5.79 22.25
N ILE A 163 -8.53 -6.31 21.60
CA ILE A 163 -8.64 -7.37 20.59
C ILE A 163 -8.18 -8.69 21.18
N LYS A 164 -8.92 -9.75 20.87
CA LYS A 164 -8.66 -11.10 21.37
C LYS A 164 -8.14 -11.98 20.26
N THR A 165 -7.12 -12.77 20.56
CA THR A 165 -6.62 -13.82 19.67
C THR A 165 -6.66 -15.14 20.43
N SER A 166 -7.38 -16.14 19.91
CA SER A 166 -7.38 -17.48 20.48
C SER A 166 -7.15 -18.54 19.42
N SER A 167 -6.49 -19.64 19.79
CA SER A 167 -6.31 -20.82 18.93
C SER A 167 -7.32 -21.93 19.22
N ALA A 168 -8.12 -21.80 20.28
CA ALA A 168 -9.02 -22.86 20.73
C ALA A 168 -10.18 -23.07 19.74
N ILE A 169 -10.42 -24.32 19.36
CA ILE A 169 -11.59 -24.73 18.58
C ILE A 169 -12.57 -25.39 19.54
N GLY A 170 -13.58 -24.63 19.96
CA GLY A 170 -14.66 -25.12 20.80
C GLY A 170 -15.69 -25.93 20.02
N ARG A 171 -16.47 -26.76 20.73
CA ARG A 171 -17.61 -27.49 20.14
C ARG A 171 -18.72 -26.54 19.65
N MET A 172 -18.90 -25.43 20.36
CA MET A 172 -19.83 -24.35 20.00
C MET A 172 -19.08 -23.23 19.29
N ALA A 173 -19.74 -22.58 18.34
CA ALA A 173 -19.19 -21.44 17.63
C ALA A 173 -19.08 -20.22 18.57
N VAL A 174 -18.01 -19.44 18.41
CA VAL A 174 -17.76 -18.23 19.20
C VAL A 174 -18.40 -17.04 18.49
N LEU A 175 -19.17 -16.23 19.21
CA LEU A 175 -19.58 -14.90 18.75
C LEU A 175 -18.38 -13.96 18.86
N ALA A 176 -17.66 -13.80 17.75
CA ALA A 176 -16.44 -12.99 17.68
C ALA A 176 -16.76 -11.53 17.33
N ASN A 177 -16.08 -10.60 18.00
CA ASN A 177 -16.16 -9.18 17.67
C ASN A 177 -15.22 -8.85 16.50
N GLU A 178 -15.43 -7.69 15.90
CA GLU A 178 -14.53 -7.20 14.85
C GLU A 178 -13.11 -6.98 15.41
N GLY A 179 -12.09 -7.42 14.67
CA GLY A 179 -10.68 -7.33 15.08
C GLY A 179 -10.18 -8.52 15.90
N ASP A 180 -11.08 -9.35 16.41
CA ASP A 180 -10.73 -10.63 17.03
C ASP A 180 -10.22 -11.62 15.98
N ALA A 181 -9.28 -12.48 16.40
CA ALA A 181 -8.68 -13.49 15.55
C ALA A 181 -8.88 -14.88 16.13
N HIS A 182 -9.47 -15.77 15.33
CA HIS A 182 -9.83 -17.13 15.71
C HIS A 182 -9.51 -18.10 14.56
N PRO A 183 -9.37 -19.41 14.86
CA PRO A 183 -9.35 -20.43 13.83
C PRO A 183 -10.70 -20.48 13.12
N LEU A 184 -10.70 -20.82 11.83
CA LEU A 184 -11.93 -20.95 11.03
C LEU A 184 -12.92 -21.96 11.64
N GLY A 185 -12.41 -23.00 12.28
CA GLY A 185 -13.19 -24.02 12.99
C GLY A 185 -14.04 -23.46 14.14
N ALA A 186 -13.63 -22.37 14.79
CA ALA A 186 -14.35 -21.76 15.90
C ALA A 186 -15.43 -20.74 15.46
N LEU A 187 -15.33 -20.22 14.23
CA LEU A 187 -16.22 -19.16 13.76
C LEU A 187 -17.56 -19.68 13.22
N PRO A 188 -18.69 -18.98 13.40
CA PRO A 188 -19.95 -19.37 12.77
C PRO A 188 -19.88 -19.23 11.25
N VAL A 189 -20.68 -20.04 10.56
CA VAL A 189 -20.85 -19.95 9.10
C VAL A 189 -21.49 -18.61 8.75
N GLY A 190 -21.09 -18.01 7.63
CA GLY A 190 -21.53 -16.70 7.18
C GLY A 190 -20.74 -15.52 7.76
N THR A 191 -19.77 -15.77 8.64
CA THR A 191 -18.91 -14.72 9.20
C THR A 191 -18.06 -14.04 8.12
N LEU A 192 -17.97 -12.72 8.25
CA LEU A 192 -17.04 -11.91 7.45
C LEU A 192 -15.65 -12.01 8.05
N ILE A 193 -14.68 -12.34 7.21
CA ILE A 193 -13.29 -12.54 7.63
C ILE A 193 -12.31 -11.81 6.72
N ASN A 194 -11.14 -11.48 7.27
CA ASN A 194 -9.99 -10.97 6.56
C ASN A 194 -8.70 -11.61 7.08
N ASN A 195 -7.57 -11.26 6.45
CA ASN A 195 -6.24 -11.76 6.83
C ASN A 195 -6.19 -13.29 6.98
N LEU A 196 -6.64 -13.99 5.94
CA LEU A 196 -6.74 -15.44 5.96
C LEU A 196 -5.37 -16.11 5.78
N GLU A 197 -5.06 -17.04 6.66
CA GLU A 197 -3.94 -17.98 6.53
C GLU A 197 -4.24 -19.09 5.51
N LEU A 198 -3.24 -19.47 4.73
CA LEU A 198 -3.41 -20.52 3.72
C LEU A 198 -3.20 -21.93 4.30
N GLN A 199 -2.27 -22.03 5.23
CA GLN A 199 -1.98 -23.19 6.04
C GLN A 199 -1.66 -22.69 7.45
N PRO A 200 -1.90 -23.51 8.49
CA PRO A 200 -1.75 -23.07 9.87
C PRO A 200 -0.32 -22.57 10.13
N GLY A 201 -0.19 -21.37 10.69
CA GLY A 201 1.11 -20.79 11.07
C GLY A 201 1.91 -20.17 9.92
N LYS A 202 1.46 -20.23 8.66
CA LYS A 202 2.11 -19.51 7.55
C LYS A 202 1.88 -17.99 7.57
N GLY A 203 0.99 -17.51 8.44
CA GLY A 203 0.57 -16.12 8.49
C GLY A 203 -0.39 -15.75 7.36
N ALA A 204 -1.06 -14.60 7.54
CA ALA A 204 -2.09 -14.13 6.62
C ALA A 204 -1.52 -13.80 5.23
N GLN A 205 -2.07 -14.41 4.19
CA GLN A 205 -1.66 -14.20 2.79
C GLN A 205 -2.77 -13.57 1.94
N TYR A 206 -4.02 -13.96 2.19
CA TYR A 206 -5.20 -13.50 1.44
C TYR A 206 -5.98 -12.43 2.21
N ILE A 207 -6.78 -11.64 1.48
CA ILE A 207 -7.75 -10.68 2.03
C ILE A 207 -7.07 -9.63 2.96
N ARG A 208 -6.08 -8.92 2.41
CA ARG A 208 -5.28 -7.91 3.14
C ARG A 208 -5.47 -6.47 2.63
N ALA A 209 -6.19 -6.30 1.54
CA ALA A 209 -6.35 -5.00 0.89
C ALA A 209 -7.46 -4.19 1.54
N ALA A 210 -7.37 -2.86 1.47
CA ALA A 210 -8.37 -1.94 2.00
C ALA A 210 -9.80 -2.31 1.58
N GLY A 211 -10.74 -2.32 2.54
CA GLY A 211 -12.15 -2.64 2.31
C GLY A 211 -12.46 -4.08 1.88
N THR A 212 -11.47 -4.98 1.81
CA THR A 212 -11.72 -6.37 1.39
C THR A 212 -12.21 -7.23 2.55
N CYS A 213 -13.09 -8.17 2.23
CA CYS A 213 -13.57 -9.21 3.13
C CYS A 213 -13.86 -10.50 2.35
N GLY A 214 -13.71 -11.64 3.01
CA GLY A 214 -14.20 -12.94 2.58
C GLY A 214 -15.33 -13.40 3.48
N ILE A 215 -16.01 -14.47 3.06
CA ILE A 215 -17.12 -15.07 3.79
C ILE A 215 -16.82 -16.55 4.04
N LEU A 216 -17.00 -17.01 5.27
CA LEU A 216 -16.94 -18.44 5.59
C LEU A 216 -18.24 -19.13 5.12
N LEU A 217 -18.15 -20.03 4.14
CA LEU A 217 -19.34 -20.63 3.51
C LEU A 217 -19.83 -21.89 4.21
N ARG A 218 -18.93 -22.82 4.51
CA ARG A 218 -19.26 -24.10 5.17
C ARG A 218 -18.01 -24.78 5.69
N LYS A 219 -18.21 -25.76 6.58
CA LYS A 219 -17.16 -26.61 7.14
C LYS A 219 -17.45 -28.06 6.79
N VAL A 220 -16.44 -28.80 6.36
CA VAL A 220 -16.54 -30.20 5.95
C VAL A 220 -15.27 -30.93 6.39
N ASN A 221 -15.41 -32.01 7.17
CA ASN A 221 -14.33 -32.93 7.53
C ASN A 221 -13.03 -32.23 8.01
N GLY A 222 -13.13 -31.31 8.97
CA GLY A 222 -11.96 -30.57 9.50
C GLY A 222 -11.40 -29.50 8.56
N THR A 223 -12.13 -29.16 7.49
CA THR A 223 -11.76 -28.13 6.52
C THR A 223 -12.86 -27.08 6.42
N ALA A 224 -12.46 -25.85 6.11
CA ALA A 224 -13.33 -24.71 5.92
C ALA A 224 -13.27 -24.25 4.46
N ILE A 225 -14.44 -23.95 3.90
CA ILE A 225 -14.55 -23.38 2.56
C ILE A 225 -14.83 -21.89 2.71
N VAL A 226 -13.94 -21.07 2.15
CA VAL A 226 -14.01 -19.61 2.21
C VAL A 226 -14.20 -19.04 0.82
N GLN A 227 -15.10 -18.06 0.70
CA GLN A 227 -15.24 -17.25 -0.50
C GLN A 227 -14.31 -16.03 -0.43
N LEU A 228 -13.44 -15.90 -1.44
CA LEU A 228 -12.57 -14.73 -1.60
C LEU A 228 -13.34 -13.51 -2.16
N PRO A 229 -12.79 -12.28 -2.05
CA PRO A 229 -13.37 -11.09 -2.67
C PRO A 229 -13.60 -11.20 -4.19
N SER A 230 -12.83 -12.06 -4.87
CA SER A 230 -13.00 -12.39 -6.29
C SER A 230 -14.17 -13.33 -6.58
N LYS A 231 -14.96 -13.70 -5.56
CA LYS A 231 -15.99 -14.75 -5.56
C LYS A 231 -15.45 -16.18 -5.76
N HIS A 232 -14.14 -16.35 -5.93
CA HIS A 232 -13.51 -17.66 -6.02
C HIS A 232 -13.52 -18.36 -4.65
N GLN A 233 -13.87 -19.63 -4.64
CA GLN A 233 -13.90 -20.45 -3.42
C GLN A 233 -12.57 -21.15 -3.22
N ILE A 234 -12.12 -21.19 -1.97
CA ILE A 234 -10.92 -21.93 -1.55
C ILE A 234 -11.24 -22.83 -0.35
N GLN A 235 -10.59 -23.98 -0.29
CA GLN A 235 -10.67 -24.92 0.82
C GLN A 235 -9.38 -24.89 1.61
N VAL A 236 -9.49 -24.69 2.92
CA VAL A 236 -8.40 -24.49 3.88
C VAL A 236 -8.67 -25.34 5.13
N LEU A 237 -7.64 -25.68 5.90
CA LEU A 237 -7.81 -26.38 7.18
C LEU A 237 -8.58 -25.50 8.19
N GLU A 238 -9.41 -26.11 9.03
CA GLU A 238 -10.18 -25.37 10.04
C GLU A 238 -9.30 -24.71 11.12
N THR A 239 -8.08 -25.22 11.29
CA THR A 239 -7.06 -24.70 12.22
C THR A 239 -6.37 -23.43 11.72
N CYS A 240 -6.59 -23.02 10.47
CA CYS A 240 -6.03 -21.77 9.94
C CYS A 240 -6.66 -20.57 10.64
N MET A 241 -5.83 -19.58 10.99
CA MET A 241 -6.31 -18.36 11.62
C MET A 241 -6.92 -17.40 10.59
N ALA A 242 -7.95 -16.69 11.02
CA ALA A 242 -8.51 -15.55 10.32
C ALA A 242 -8.90 -14.46 11.32
N THR A 243 -8.94 -13.21 10.86
CA THR A 243 -9.44 -12.09 11.66
C THR A 243 -10.87 -11.77 11.23
N VAL A 244 -11.75 -11.49 12.18
CA VAL A 244 -13.16 -11.22 11.92
C VAL A 244 -13.35 -9.75 11.50
N GLY A 245 -14.22 -9.55 10.52
CA GLY A 245 -14.59 -8.23 9.99
C GLY A 245 -13.95 -7.89 8.65
N LYS A 246 -14.14 -6.64 8.22
CA LYS A 246 -13.57 -6.09 6.98
C LYS A 246 -12.26 -5.37 7.26
N VAL A 247 -11.42 -5.23 6.24
CA VAL A 247 -10.21 -4.41 6.34
C VAL A 247 -10.58 -2.93 6.33
N SER A 248 -9.87 -2.12 7.12
CA SER A 248 -9.97 -0.64 7.16
C SER A 248 -9.90 0.04 5.78
N ASN A 249 -10.29 1.32 5.76
CA ASN A 249 -10.26 2.19 4.59
C ASN A 249 -11.18 1.70 3.44
N ILE A 250 -12.47 1.54 3.71
CA ILE A 250 -13.43 0.99 2.72
C ILE A 250 -13.54 1.87 1.48
N ASP A 251 -13.58 3.19 1.66
CA ASP A 251 -13.77 4.14 0.56
C ASP A 251 -12.51 4.38 -0.28
N HIS A 252 -11.46 3.57 -0.09
CA HIS A 252 -10.25 3.62 -0.91
C HIS A 252 -10.55 3.52 -2.42
N ASN A 253 -11.58 2.77 -2.81
CA ASN A 253 -11.99 2.60 -4.21
C ASN A 253 -12.67 3.87 -4.79
N LYS A 254 -13.33 4.68 -3.97
CA LYS A 254 -14.02 5.92 -4.37
C LYS A 254 -13.06 7.11 -4.48
N ARG A 255 -11.80 6.94 -4.08
CA ARG A 255 -10.80 8.01 -4.09
C ARG A 255 -10.51 8.51 -5.51
N ILE A 256 -10.78 9.80 -5.75
CA ILE A 256 -10.47 10.47 -7.01
C ILE A 256 -9.01 10.95 -7.02
N ILE A 257 -8.24 10.57 -8.05
CA ILE A 257 -6.83 10.98 -8.21
C ILE A 257 -6.70 12.46 -8.59
N GLY A 258 -7.64 13.03 -9.34
CA GLY A 258 -7.70 14.45 -9.70
C GLY A 258 -6.69 14.86 -10.78
N LYS A 259 -5.39 14.85 -10.48
CA LYS A 259 -4.33 15.29 -11.41
C LYS A 259 -3.26 14.23 -11.65
N ALA A 260 -2.64 14.25 -12.83
CA ALA A 260 -1.56 13.35 -13.20
C ALA A 260 -0.37 13.38 -12.22
N GLY A 261 -0.09 14.56 -11.61
CA GLY A 261 0.96 14.71 -10.61
C GLY A 261 0.78 13.80 -9.37
N ARG A 262 -0.46 13.50 -8.97
CA ARG A 262 -0.73 12.60 -7.84
C ARG A 262 -0.29 11.16 -8.15
N ASN A 263 -0.45 10.69 -9.39
CA ASN A 263 0.10 9.41 -9.83
C ASN A 263 1.64 9.41 -9.80
N ARG A 264 2.27 10.54 -10.14
CA ARG A 264 3.72 10.68 -10.03
C ARG A 264 4.19 10.60 -8.58
N TRP A 265 3.45 11.18 -7.62
CA TRP A 265 3.74 11.07 -6.19
C TRP A 265 3.61 9.63 -5.67
N LEU A 266 2.65 8.86 -6.18
CA LEU A 266 2.50 7.43 -5.90
C LEU A 266 3.61 6.56 -6.53
N GLY A 267 4.46 7.13 -7.41
CA GLY A 267 5.54 6.41 -8.07
C GLY A 267 5.10 5.65 -9.32
N ILE A 268 3.98 6.05 -9.92
CA ILE A 268 3.44 5.49 -11.16
C ILE A 268 3.88 6.40 -12.32
N ARG A 269 4.58 5.83 -13.30
CA ARG A 269 5.02 6.49 -14.54
C ARG A 269 3.92 6.37 -15.61
N PRO A 270 3.84 7.32 -16.56
CA PRO A 270 2.90 7.21 -17.67
C PRO A 270 3.17 5.96 -18.53
N SER A 271 2.11 5.49 -19.18
CA SER A 271 2.15 4.42 -20.18
C SER A 271 3.03 4.81 -21.38
N SER A 272 3.48 3.83 -22.15
CA SER A 272 4.12 4.11 -23.45
C SER A 272 3.12 4.78 -24.40
N GLY A 273 3.60 5.73 -25.21
CA GLY A 273 2.83 6.32 -26.30
C GLY A 273 2.77 5.45 -27.56
N GLN A 274 3.45 4.30 -27.56
CA GLN A 274 3.44 3.38 -28.70
C GLN A 274 2.03 2.80 -28.90
N TRP A 275 1.42 3.12 -30.04
CA TRP A 275 0.16 2.53 -30.45
C TRP A 275 0.32 1.04 -30.78
N LYS A 276 -0.63 0.22 -30.35
CA LYS A 276 -0.69 -1.21 -30.64
C LYS A 276 -2.09 -1.59 -31.09
N ARG A 277 -2.21 -2.35 -32.17
CA ARG A 277 -3.49 -2.91 -32.63
C ARG A 277 -4.01 -3.91 -31.58
N LYS A 278 -5.28 -3.81 -31.21
CA LYS A 278 -5.95 -4.77 -30.32
C LYS A 278 -6.02 -6.14 -31.03
N GLY A 279 -5.69 -7.22 -30.32
CA GLY A 279 -5.79 -8.59 -30.83
C GLY A 279 -7.02 -9.32 -30.30
N GLY A 280 -7.13 -10.62 -30.57
CA GLY A 280 -8.27 -11.46 -30.14
C GLY A 280 -8.43 -11.63 -28.61
N TRP A 281 -7.42 -11.26 -27.83
CA TRP A 281 -7.47 -11.19 -26.37
C TRP A 281 -8.35 -10.03 -25.88
N ALA A 282 -8.51 -8.97 -26.68
CA ALA A 282 -9.36 -7.84 -26.34
C ALA A 282 -10.85 -8.21 -26.48
N GLY A 283 -11.71 -7.40 -25.85
CA GLY A 283 -13.14 -7.64 -25.79
C GLY A 283 -13.58 -8.36 -24.50
N ARG A 284 -14.87 -8.25 -24.19
CA ARG A 284 -15.46 -8.86 -22.99
C ARG A 284 -15.40 -10.39 -23.12
N LYS A 285 -14.82 -11.06 -22.13
CA LYS A 285 -14.80 -12.53 -22.04
C LYS A 285 -15.66 -12.95 -20.86
N ILE A 286 -16.78 -13.61 -21.13
CA ILE A 286 -17.64 -14.20 -20.10
C ILE A 286 -17.12 -15.63 -19.88
N ARG A 287 -16.49 -15.86 -18.72
CA ARG A 287 -15.95 -17.17 -18.34
C ARG A 287 -16.72 -17.68 -17.13
N PRO A 288 -16.95 -18.99 -17.01
CA PRO A 288 -17.47 -19.56 -15.78
C PRO A 288 -16.49 -19.30 -14.62
N LEU A 289 -16.99 -19.39 -13.39
CA LEU A 289 -16.12 -19.30 -12.21
C LEU A 289 -15.11 -20.46 -12.24
N PRO A 290 -13.82 -20.20 -11.93
CA PRO A 290 -12.84 -21.28 -11.83
C PRO A 290 -13.24 -22.25 -10.71
N PRO A 291 -12.84 -23.53 -10.83
CA PRO A 291 -13.14 -24.53 -9.81
C PRO A 291 -12.49 -24.15 -8.47
N MET A 292 -13.07 -24.64 -7.38
CA MET A 292 -12.57 -24.39 -6.03
C MET A 292 -11.11 -24.83 -5.90
N LYS A 293 -10.27 -23.97 -5.31
CA LYS A 293 -8.85 -24.31 -5.07
C LYS A 293 -8.70 -24.91 -3.67
N SER A 294 -8.23 -26.16 -3.59
CA SER A 294 -7.96 -26.81 -2.30
C SER A 294 -6.49 -26.69 -1.91
N PHE A 295 -6.25 -26.36 -0.63
CA PHE A 295 -4.92 -26.32 -0.01
C PHE A 295 -4.72 -27.44 1.01
N VAL A 296 -5.65 -28.39 1.04
CA VAL A 296 -5.62 -29.56 1.91
C VAL A 296 -5.03 -30.71 1.10
N ASN A 297 -3.97 -31.31 1.62
CA ASN A 297 -3.39 -32.51 1.00
C ASN A 297 -4.31 -33.70 1.31
N PRO A 298 -4.73 -34.49 0.32
CA PRO A 298 -5.44 -35.73 0.59
C PRO A 298 -4.53 -36.67 1.40
N PRO A 299 -5.06 -37.47 2.34
CA PRO A 299 -4.27 -38.46 3.04
C PRO A 299 -3.64 -39.43 2.02
N SER A 300 -2.34 -39.69 2.15
CA SER A 300 -1.66 -40.69 1.33
C SER A 300 -2.23 -42.08 1.63
N LEU A 301 -2.62 -42.83 0.59
CA LEU A 301 -3.22 -44.17 0.72
C LEU A 301 -2.33 -45.18 1.47
N THR A 302 -1.03 -44.89 1.59
CA THR A 302 -0.02 -45.69 2.28
C THR A 302 -0.01 -45.60 3.81
N ALA A 303 -0.80 -44.71 4.43
CA ALA A 303 -0.83 -44.56 5.89
C ALA A 303 -1.85 -45.47 6.62
N LYS A 304 -2.40 -46.47 5.91
CA LYS A 304 -3.24 -47.54 6.48
C LYS A 304 -2.55 -48.89 6.28
N ALA A 305 -1.56 -49.18 7.12
CA ALA A 305 -1.01 -50.51 7.35
C ALA A 305 -0.69 -50.61 8.84
#